data_AF-A0A7X6Z8F1-F1
#
_entry.id   AF-A0A7X6Z8F1-F1
#
_cell.length_a   1.000
_cell.length_b   1.000
_cell.length_c   1.000
_cell.angle_alpha   90.00
_cell.angle_beta   90.00
_cell.angle_gamma   90.00
#
_symmetry.space_group_name_H-M   'P 1'
#
loop_
_entity.id
_entity.type
_entity.pdbx_description
1 polymer ?
#
loop_
_entity_poly.entity_id
_entity_poly.type
_entity_poly.pdbx_seq_one_letter_code
_entity_poly.pdbx_strand_id
1 'polypeptide(L)'
;MTSSASSRQRRRFEAVYAEERSFDWPLTRQVLLRLDGCPVVVIRHYKDVFNRSNQDPRWQKRHPSLILAVKDEPLLYPGPRLC
;
A
#
# COMPACT_ATOMS: atom_id res chain seq x y z
N MET A 1 31.63 21.62 5.50
CA MET A 1 30.57 20.80 6.10
C MET A 1 29.84 20.13 4.96
N THR A 2 30.12 18.84 4.75
CA THR A 2 29.76 18.09 3.55
C THR A 2 28.27 17.75 3.54
N SER A 3 27.50 18.46 2.72
CA SER A 3 26.13 18.08 2.38
C SER A 3 26.17 16.81 1.55
N SER A 4 26.05 15.64 2.19
CA SER A 4 25.89 14.37 1.49
C SER A 4 24.53 14.37 0.81
N ALA A 5 24.52 14.71 -0.48
CA ALA A 5 23.37 14.53 -1.35
C ALA A 5 23.06 13.03 -1.42
N SER A 6 22.14 12.58 -0.57
CA SER A 6 21.59 11.23 -0.60
C SER A 6 20.96 11.01 -1.97
N SER A 7 21.60 10.23 -2.82
CA SER A 7 21.05 9.75 -4.08
C SER A 7 19.81 8.91 -3.78
N ARG A 8 18.63 9.56 -3.73
CA ARG A 8 17.34 8.87 -3.68
C ARG A 8 17.18 8.16 -5.02
N GLN A 9 17.57 6.90 -5.08
CA GLN A 9 17.13 5.99 -6.13
C GLN A 9 15.60 6.14 -6.26
N ARG A 10 15.09 6.43 -7.46
CA ARG A 10 13.67 6.73 -7.66
C ARG A 10 12.85 5.48 -7.33
N ARG A 11 12.30 5.42 -6.12
CA ARG A 11 11.42 4.35 -5.69
C ARG A 11 10.07 4.52 -6.39
N ARG A 12 9.51 3.41 -6.89
CA ARG A 12 8.20 3.40 -7.55
C ARG A 12 7.06 3.76 -6.59
N PHE A 13 7.23 3.46 -5.31
CA PHE A 13 6.29 3.75 -4.23
C PHE A 13 7.02 4.46 -3.09
N GLU A 14 6.33 5.40 -2.44
CA GLU A 14 6.82 6.12 -1.26
C GLU A 14 6.77 5.24 -0.01
N ALA A 15 5.73 4.42 0.12
CA ALA A 15 5.55 3.45 1.19
C ALA A 15 4.76 2.22 0.73
N VAL A 16 4.90 1.12 1.48
CA VAL A 16 4.05 -0.07 1.40
C VAL A 16 3.27 -0.17 2.71
N TYR A 17 1.95 -0.15 2.64
CA TYR A 17 1.08 -0.48 3.77
C TYR A 17 0.73 -1.96 3.67
N ALA A 18 1.01 -2.76 4.69
CA ALA A 18 0.75 -4.19 4.68
C ALA A 18 -0.16 -4.56 5.85
N GLU A 19 -1.26 -5.26 5.57
CA GLU A 19 -2.10 -5.82 6.64
C GLU A 19 -1.32 -6.86 7.44
N GLU A 20 -1.52 -6.93 8.76
CA GLU A 20 -0.91 -7.95 9.63
C GLU A 20 -1.10 -9.37 9.07
N ARG A 21 -2.32 -9.70 8.64
CA ARG A 21 -2.67 -11.01 8.04
C ARG A 21 -2.04 -11.23 6.66
N SER A 22 -1.61 -10.17 5.98
CA SER A 22 -1.03 -10.30 4.64
C SER A 22 0.34 -10.99 4.66
N PHE A 23 1.08 -10.94 5.77
CA PHE A 23 2.41 -11.54 5.89
C PHE A 23 2.43 -13.07 5.81
N ASP A 24 1.28 -13.71 6.05
CA ASP A 24 1.09 -15.15 5.90
C ASP A 24 1.04 -15.59 4.43
N TRP A 25 0.80 -14.65 3.51
CA TRP A 25 0.72 -14.93 2.09
C TRP A 25 2.11 -14.89 1.44
N PRO A 26 2.52 -15.95 0.71
CA PRO A 26 3.80 -15.97 0.00
C PRO A 26 3.99 -14.79 -0.96
N LEU A 27 2.89 -14.35 -1.60
CA LEU A 27 2.91 -13.21 -2.51
C LEU A 27 3.33 -11.91 -1.82
N THR A 28 2.85 -11.65 -0.61
CA THR A 28 3.25 -10.47 0.18
C THR A 28 4.75 -10.46 0.40
N ARG A 29 5.33 -11.58 0.82
CA ARG A 29 6.77 -11.72 1.03
C ARG A 29 7.55 -11.47 -0.27
N GLN A 30 7.08 -12.03 -1.38
CA GLN A 30 7.70 -11.83 -2.70
C GLN A 30 7.63 -10.38 -3.19
N VAL A 31 6.56 -9.64 -2.86
CA VAL A 31 6.45 -8.22 -3.19
C VAL A 31 7.38 -7.38 -2.32
N LEU A 32 7.43 -7.65 -1.02
CA LEU A 32 8.31 -6.93 -0.08
C LEU A 32 9.79 -7.11 -0.42
N LEU A 33 10.21 -8.32 -0.82
CA LEU A 33 11.58 -8.59 -1.27
C LEU A 33 11.96 -7.79 -2.52
N ARG A 34 11.01 -7.53 -3.44
CA ARG A 34 11.25 -6.70 -4.63
C ARG A 34 11.25 -5.21 -4.33
N LEU A 35 10.72 -4.82 -3.18
CA LEU A 35 10.60 -3.44 -2.71
C LEU A 35 11.47 -3.22 -1.48
N ASP A 36 12.61 -3.91 -1.37
CA ASP A 36 13.52 -3.97 -0.22
C ASP A 36 13.98 -2.61 0.34
N GLY A 37 13.93 -1.55 -0.46
CA GLY A 37 14.17 -0.19 0.01
C GLY A 37 12.95 0.53 0.59
N CYS A 38 11.73 0.18 0.20
CA CYS A 38 10.51 0.94 0.50
C CYS A 38 10.08 0.77 1.97
N PRO A 39 9.77 1.85 2.71
CA PRO A 39 9.30 1.73 4.08
C PRO A 39 7.99 0.96 4.14
N VAL A 40 7.91 0.01 5.08
CA VAL A 40 6.72 -0.83 5.29
C VAL A 40 6.00 -0.35 6.55
N VAL A 41 4.71 -0.06 6.43
CA VAL A 41 3.82 0.32 7.53
C VAL A 41 2.82 -0.80 7.74
N VAL A 42 2.87 -1.44 8.91
CA VAL A 42 1.92 -2.50 9.27
C VAL A 42 0.58 -1.87 9.67
N ILE A 43 -0.51 -2.38 9.12
CA ILE A 43 -1.87 -1.90 9.36
C ILE A 43 -2.80 -3.06 9.71
N ARG A 44 -3.94 -2.76 10.35
CA ARG A 44 -4.93 -3.80 10.71
C ARG A 44 -5.83 -4.12 9.52
N HIS A 45 -6.42 -3.09 8.90
CA HIS A 45 -7.29 -3.24 7.74
C HIS A 45 -7.05 -2.12 6.72
N TYR A 46 -7.06 -2.43 5.42
CA TYR A 46 -6.71 -1.47 4.38
C TYR A 46 -7.60 -0.23 4.34
N LYS A 47 -8.89 -0.38 4.68
CA LYS A 47 -9.85 0.74 4.78
C LYS A 47 -9.52 1.73 5.89
N ASP A 48 -8.66 1.37 6.83
CA ASP A 48 -8.19 2.31 7.85
C ASP A 48 -7.25 3.36 7.25
N VAL A 49 -6.74 3.17 6.04
CA VAL A 49 -5.83 4.11 5.37
C VAL A 49 -6.39 4.53 4.00
N PHE A 50 -7.00 3.59 3.28
CA PHE A 50 -7.58 3.83 1.97
C PHE A 50 -8.74 4.83 2.05
N ASN A 51 -8.64 5.89 1.25
CA ASN A 51 -9.70 6.89 1.09
C ASN A 51 -10.17 7.55 2.41
N ARG A 52 -9.24 7.79 3.36
CA ARG A 52 -9.54 8.63 4.53
C ARG A 52 -10.04 10.02 4.11
N SER A 53 -10.89 10.60 4.94
CA SER A 53 -11.35 11.99 4.82
C SER A 53 -10.16 12.97 4.73
N ASN A 54 -10.32 14.05 3.97
CA ASN A 54 -9.34 15.14 3.84
C ASN A 54 -8.00 14.75 3.18
N GLN A 55 -7.98 13.68 2.37
CA GLN A 55 -6.83 13.35 1.53
C GLN A 55 -6.84 14.17 0.22
N ASP A 56 -5.66 14.58 -0.28
CA ASP A 56 -5.51 15.22 -1.60
C ASP A 56 -5.21 14.16 -2.69
N PRO A 57 -6.14 13.89 -3.62
CA PRO A 57 -5.94 12.90 -4.68
C PRO A 57 -4.82 13.27 -5.65
N ARG A 58 -4.53 14.56 -5.85
CA ARG A 58 -3.42 15.03 -6.71
C ARG A 58 -2.09 14.73 -6.05
N TRP A 59 -1.99 14.94 -4.75
CA TRP A 59 -0.81 14.57 -3.97
C TRP A 59 -0.57 13.05 -4.01
N GLN A 60 -1.60 12.23 -3.78
CA GLN A 60 -1.49 10.77 -3.84
C GLN A 60 -1.00 10.26 -5.21
N LYS A 61 -1.49 10.85 -6.31
CA LYS A 61 -1.04 10.47 -7.67
C LYS A 61 0.44 10.79 -7.92
N ARG A 62 0.98 11.84 -7.27
CA ARG A 62 2.41 12.20 -7.35
C ARG A 62 3.28 11.36 -6.40
N HIS A 63 2.68 10.89 -5.31
CA HIS A 63 3.34 10.16 -4.22
C HIS A 63 2.66 8.81 -3.99
N PRO A 64 2.71 7.90 -4.99
CA PRO A 64 1.98 6.64 -4.91
C PRO A 64 2.51 5.77 -3.77
N SER A 65 1.59 5.13 -3.05
CA SER A 65 1.88 4.09 -2.08
C SER A 65 1.23 2.79 -2.52
N LEU A 66 1.78 1.66 -2.09
CA LEU A 66 1.21 0.33 -2.33
C LEU A 66 0.49 -0.15 -1.06
N ILE A 67 -0.65 -0.80 -1.22
CA ILE A 67 -1.35 -1.47 -0.13
C ILE A 67 -1.37 -2.98 -0.43
N LEU A 68 -0.88 -3.80 0.50
CA LEU A 68 -0.98 -5.25 0.50
C LEU A 68 -2.05 -5.66 1.51
N ALA A 69 -3.18 -6.11 1.02
CA ALA A 69 -4.35 -6.46 1.81
C ALA A 69 -4.86 -7.86 1.47
N VAL A 70 -5.49 -8.52 2.43
CA VAL A 70 -6.16 -9.80 2.23
C VAL A 70 -7.61 -9.53 1.87
N LYS A 71 -8.06 -10.15 0.78
CA LYS A 71 -9.47 -10.06 0.37
C LYS A 71 -10.29 -11.06 1.18
N ASP A 72 -11.15 -10.56 2.05
CA ASP A 72 -12.08 -11.38 2.82
C ASP A 72 -13.33 -11.74 1.99
N GLU A 73 -14.04 -12.79 2.42
CA GLU A 73 -15.34 -13.17 1.87
C GLU A 73 -16.43 -12.11 2.18
N PRO A 74 -17.46 -11.97 1.32
CA PRO A 74 -17.62 -12.66 0.03
C PRO A 74 -16.71 -12.04 -1.04
N LEU A 75 -15.98 -12.90 -1.77
CA LEU A 75 -15.04 -12.44 -2.81
C LEU A 75 -15.75 -11.77 -4.01
N LEU A 76 -17.08 -11.85 -4.05
CA LEU A 76 -17.94 -11.23 -5.05
C LEU A 76 -18.82 -10.18 -4.37
N TYR A 77 -18.88 -9.00 -4.97
CA TYR A 77 -19.86 -8.00 -4.57
C TYR A 77 -21.26 -8.47 -5.00
N PRO A 78 -22.30 -8.20 -4.19
CA PRO A 78 -23.67 -8.46 -4.60
C PRO A 78 -23.94 -7.72 -5.92
N GLY A 79 -24.63 -8.41 -6.84
CA GLY A 79 -25.07 -7.81 -8.08
C GLY A 79 -25.96 -6.58 -7.83
N PRO A 80 -26.06 -5.66 -8.79
CA PRO A 80 -26.99 -4.54 -8.69
C PRO A 80 -28.42 -5.08 -8.49
N ARG A 81 -29.24 -4.36 -7.72
CA ARG A 81 -30.68 -4.64 -7.69
C ARG A 81 -31.21 -4.44 -9.10
N LEU A 82 -31.78 -5.49 -9.69
CA LEU A 82 -32.52 -5.37 -10.95
C LEU A 82 -33.79 -4.56 -10.65
N CYS A 83 -34.09 -3.62 -11.53
CA CYS A 83 -35.24 -2.74 -11.45
C CYS A 83 -36.55 -3.50 -11.66
#